data_AF-A0A7C4G9K7-F1
#
_entry.id   AF-A0A7C4G9K7-F1
#
_cell.length_a   1.000
_cell.length_b   1.000
_cell.length_c   1.000
_cell.angle_alpha   90.00
_cell.angle_beta   90.00
_cell.angle_gamma   90.00
#
_symmetry.space_group_name_H-M   'P 1'
#
loop_
_entity.id
_entity.type
_entity.pdbx_description
1 polymer ?
#
loop_
_entity_poly.entity_id
_entity_poly.type
_entity_poly.pdbx_seq_one_letter_code
_entity_poly.pdbx_strand_id
1 'polypeptide(L)'
;MADERERILKLLEDGRITADQAARLIEALGRQAVEPPVTPVNARVIRRRRLHGVERIPDIVAEAVASAIEKELRPGARRQEFAGVGRVVIKSVSGDVEVGDSGEDKVVVESSEAAARVQEEGGEVMVKAVSGDLKVLVPSGCRLELASVTGDVLVADLSGHVMLRAVSGDVTLLRVGGRIEVNTASGDVVIESAGGAAGAVRTVSGDVELGLEPGADVLVHARSGEFGSVGLALKMPHEVLEKSEAQVKVKLGAGSRLLEVSTRSGSIEIGEAEER
;
A
#
# COMPACT_ATOMS: atom_id res chain seq x y z
N MET A 1 42.86 7.46 -15.01
CA MET A 1 41.43 7.47 -14.60
C MET A 1 40.55 6.55 -15.46
N ALA A 2 40.54 6.63 -16.81
CA ALA A 2 39.73 5.72 -17.64
C ALA A 2 40.25 4.26 -17.63
N ASP A 3 41.56 4.06 -17.77
CA ASP A 3 42.21 2.73 -17.77
C ASP A 3 41.99 1.91 -16.49
N GLU A 4 41.85 2.57 -15.34
CA GLU A 4 41.69 1.87 -14.05
C GLU A 4 40.27 1.33 -13.88
N ARG A 5 39.26 2.04 -14.38
CA ARG A 5 37.86 1.56 -14.37
C ARG A 5 37.68 0.38 -15.31
N GLU A 6 38.31 0.42 -16.48
CA GLU A 6 38.26 -0.67 -17.45
C GLU A 6 38.93 -1.95 -16.91
N ARG A 7 40.04 -1.82 -16.17
CA ARG A 7 40.66 -2.97 -15.48
C ARG A 7 39.78 -3.57 -14.39
N ILE A 8 39.05 -2.76 -13.62
CA ILE A 8 38.14 -3.27 -12.58
C ILE A 8 36.97 -4.02 -13.21
N LEU A 9 36.40 -3.50 -14.30
CA LEU A 9 35.32 -4.16 -15.02
C LEU A 9 35.77 -5.50 -15.63
N LYS A 10 37.00 -5.56 -16.14
CA LYS A 10 37.56 -6.81 -16.66
C LYS A 10 37.77 -7.87 -15.57
N LEU A 11 38.16 -7.46 -14.36
CA LEU A 11 38.26 -8.37 -13.21
C LEU A 11 36.90 -8.91 -12.75
N LEU A 12 35.84 -8.12 -12.89
CA LEU A 12 34.46 -8.54 -12.61
C LEU A 12 33.95 -9.52 -13.68
N GLU A 13 34.23 -9.26 -14.95
CA GLU A 13 33.88 -10.14 -16.08
C GLU A 13 34.61 -11.49 -15.99
N ASP A 14 35.88 -11.48 -15.58
CA ASP A 14 36.68 -12.67 -15.29
C ASP A 14 36.28 -13.38 -13.97
N GLY A 15 35.30 -12.85 -13.21
CA GLY A 15 34.79 -13.42 -11.97
C GLY A 15 35.77 -13.39 -10.79
N ARG A 16 36.86 -12.61 -10.88
CA ARG A 16 37.91 -12.53 -9.86
C ARG A 16 37.53 -11.65 -8.67
N ILE A 17 36.53 -10.78 -8.85
CA ILE A 17 35.97 -9.92 -7.80
C ILE A 17 34.45 -9.95 -7.89
N THR A 18 33.77 -9.68 -6.76
CA THR A 18 32.31 -9.59 -6.73
C THR A 18 31.83 -8.19 -7.15
N ALA A 19 30.56 -8.08 -7.54
CA ALA A 19 29.96 -6.80 -7.94
C ALA A 19 30.06 -5.72 -6.83
N ASP A 20 29.93 -6.12 -5.56
CA ASP A 20 30.08 -5.22 -4.42
C ASP A 20 31.52 -4.70 -4.27
N GLN A 21 32.52 -5.57 -4.49
CA GLN A 21 33.93 -5.18 -4.47
C GLN A 21 34.30 -4.27 -5.64
N ALA A 22 33.78 -4.54 -6.84
CA ALA A 22 33.98 -3.69 -8.00
C ALA A 22 33.38 -2.29 -7.79
N ALA A 23 32.17 -2.21 -7.22
CA ALA A 23 31.50 -0.95 -6.93
C ALA A 23 32.32 -0.07 -5.97
N ARG A 24 32.81 -0.63 -4.85
CA ARG A 24 33.65 0.10 -3.89
C ARG A 24 34.96 0.61 -4.50
N LEU A 25 35.59 -0.16 -5.37
CA LEU A 25 36.83 0.24 -6.05
C LEU A 25 36.60 1.36 -7.06
N ILE A 26 35.50 1.31 -7.81
CA ILE A 26 35.13 2.35 -8.78
C ILE A 26 34.71 3.64 -8.06
N GLU A 27 34.01 3.51 -6.92
CA GLU A 27 33.60 4.62 -6.06
C GLU A 27 34.81 5.30 -5.40
N ALA A 28 35.80 4.53 -4.92
CA ALA A 28 37.05 5.06 -4.39
C ALA A 28 37.86 5.82 -5.45
N LEU A 29 37.77 5.43 -6.72
CA LEU A 29 38.35 6.15 -7.86
C LEU A 29 37.54 7.39 -8.28
N GLY A 30 36.34 7.60 -7.71
CA GLY A 30 35.31 8.49 -8.23
C GLY A 30 34.81 9.57 -7.27
N ARG A 31 35.59 10.02 -6.27
CA ARG A 31 35.20 11.19 -5.48
C ARG A 31 35.33 12.50 -6.28
N GLN A 32 34.30 12.79 -7.07
CA GLN A 32 33.63 14.10 -7.18
C GLN A 32 32.27 13.90 -7.87
N ALA A 33 31.22 14.40 -7.21
CA ALA A 33 29.81 14.17 -7.50
C ALA A 33 29.34 14.73 -8.87
N VAL A 34 28.54 13.95 -9.60
CA VAL A 34 27.43 14.40 -10.48
C VAL A 34 26.42 13.25 -10.62
N GLU A 35 25.13 13.52 -10.41
CA GLU A 35 23.99 12.59 -10.59
C GLU A 35 23.91 12.02 -12.02
N PRO A 36 23.47 10.75 -12.20
CA PRO A 36 23.39 10.16 -13.52
C PRO A 36 22.09 10.53 -14.25
N PRO A 37 22.13 10.68 -15.59
CA PRO A 37 20.94 10.86 -16.42
C PRO A 37 20.24 9.50 -16.68
N VAL A 38 18.91 9.50 -16.62
CA VAL A 38 18.07 8.34 -16.96
C VAL A 38 17.82 8.26 -18.47
N THR A 39 18.14 7.12 -19.08
CA THR A 39 17.71 6.74 -20.44
C THR A 39 16.51 5.79 -20.36
N PRO A 40 15.54 5.87 -21.30
CA PRO A 40 14.37 5.00 -21.29
C PRO A 40 14.71 3.61 -21.82
N VAL A 41 14.41 2.57 -21.05
CA VAL A 41 14.61 1.17 -21.45
C VAL A 41 13.33 0.62 -22.07
N ASN A 42 13.46 0.12 -23.31
CA ASN A 42 12.39 -0.47 -24.09
C ASN A 42 11.79 -1.74 -23.45
N ALA A 43 10.48 -1.73 -23.25
CA ALA A 43 9.69 -2.84 -22.73
C ALA A 43 9.49 -3.95 -23.78
N ARG A 44 10.53 -4.71 -24.11
CA ARG A 44 10.41 -6.00 -24.81
C ARG A 44 11.54 -6.93 -24.38
N VAL A 45 11.21 -7.83 -23.46
CA VAL A 45 11.88 -9.08 -23.01
C VAL A 45 11.65 -9.08 -21.50
N ILE A 46 10.79 -9.93 -20.96
CA ILE A 46 11.23 -11.07 -20.14
C ILE A 46 10.13 -12.13 -20.17
N ARG A 47 10.46 -13.32 -20.71
CA ARG A 47 9.70 -14.56 -20.50
C ARG A 47 10.32 -15.35 -19.35
N ARG A 48 9.45 -15.81 -18.45
CA ARG A 48 9.54 -17.00 -17.56
C ARG A 48 10.82 -17.21 -16.74
N ARG A 49 10.69 -17.09 -15.41
CA ARG A 49 11.06 -18.15 -14.46
C ARG A 49 10.22 -18.05 -13.19
N ARG A 50 9.88 -19.21 -12.63
CA ARG A 50 9.12 -19.38 -11.38
C ARG A 50 9.97 -18.94 -10.20
N LEU A 51 9.45 -18.04 -9.36
CA LEU A 51 9.83 -17.89 -7.95
C LEU A 51 8.55 -17.74 -7.12
N HIS A 52 8.51 -18.46 -6.00
CA HIS A 52 7.37 -18.55 -5.10
C HIS A 52 7.50 -17.47 -4.02
N GLY A 53 6.36 -16.87 -3.65
CA GLY A 53 6.21 -16.08 -2.43
C GLY A 53 6.88 -14.71 -2.47
N VAL A 54 6.05 -13.67 -2.62
CA VAL A 54 6.42 -12.24 -2.51
C VAL A 54 7.21 -11.66 -3.70
N GLU A 55 6.64 -11.73 -4.91
CA GLU A 55 7.05 -10.89 -6.07
C GLU A 55 5.80 -10.26 -6.71
N ARG A 56 5.12 -9.34 -6.03
CA ARG A 56 4.04 -8.52 -6.63
C ARG A 56 4.06 -7.05 -6.22
N ILE A 57 5.17 -6.54 -5.70
CA ILE A 57 5.32 -5.10 -5.40
C ILE A 57 6.42 -4.37 -6.23
N PRO A 58 7.02 -4.92 -7.31
CA PRO A 58 7.72 -4.06 -8.28
C PRO A 58 6.84 -3.46 -9.39
N ASP A 59 5.85 -4.21 -9.90
CA ASP A 59 5.18 -3.83 -11.17
C ASP A 59 4.11 -2.74 -11.01
N ILE A 60 3.38 -2.76 -9.90
CA ILE A 60 2.27 -1.79 -9.64
C ILE A 60 2.83 -0.38 -9.40
N VAL A 61 4.04 -0.31 -8.83
CA VAL A 61 4.79 0.93 -8.60
C VAL A 61 5.33 1.48 -9.90
N ALA A 62 5.91 0.61 -10.74
CA ALA A 62 6.38 1.00 -12.06
C ALA A 62 5.24 1.55 -12.93
N GLU A 63 4.05 0.95 -12.87
CA GLU A 63 2.87 1.42 -13.60
C GLU A 63 2.27 2.71 -13.00
N ALA A 64 2.25 2.86 -11.67
CA ALA A 64 1.79 4.09 -10.99
C ALA A 64 2.72 5.28 -11.30
N VAL A 65 4.04 5.08 -11.20
CA VAL A 65 5.06 6.09 -11.52
C VAL A 65 5.08 6.39 -13.02
N ALA A 66 5.02 5.38 -13.90
CA ALA A 66 4.98 5.60 -15.34
C ALA A 66 3.72 6.37 -15.79
N SER A 67 2.56 6.04 -15.22
CA SER A 67 1.30 6.70 -15.58
C SER A 67 1.15 8.12 -15.03
N ALA A 68 1.85 8.43 -13.93
CA ALA A 68 1.94 9.78 -13.35
C ALA A 68 2.82 10.73 -14.20
N ILE A 69 3.83 10.19 -14.89
CA ILE A 69 4.81 10.96 -15.67
C ILE A 69 4.36 11.19 -17.12
N GLU A 70 3.51 10.32 -17.69
CA GLU A 70 3.06 10.46 -19.07
C GLU A 70 2.07 11.64 -19.28
N LYS A 71 2.56 12.67 -19.98
CA LYS A 71 1.91 13.90 -20.49
C LYS A 71 1.93 15.11 -19.52
N GLU A 72 2.77 16.09 -19.85
CA GLU A 72 2.72 17.53 -19.50
C GLU A 72 1.69 17.92 -18.43
N LEU A 73 2.10 17.99 -17.16
CA LEU A 73 1.29 18.53 -16.08
C LEU A 73 0.91 19.98 -16.39
N ARG A 74 -0.39 20.28 -16.48
CA ARG A 74 -0.91 21.65 -16.49
C ARG A 74 -1.61 21.88 -15.15
N PRO A 75 -1.33 23.00 -14.48
CA PRO A 75 -1.83 23.25 -13.14
C PRO A 75 -3.35 23.37 -13.12
N GLY A 76 -4.01 22.54 -12.34
CA GLY A 76 -5.43 22.65 -12.09
C GLY A 76 -5.81 22.03 -10.75
N ALA A 77 -6.03 22.86 -9.74
CA ALA A 77 -6.79 22.45 -8.57
C ALA A 77 -7.80 23.54 -8.22
N ARG A 78 -9.04 23.11 -7.92
CA ARG A 78 -9.91 23.88 -7.03
C ARG A 78 -11.09 23.15 -6.40
N ARG A 79 -11.12 21.81 -6.42
CA ARG A 79 -12.29 20.93 -6.10
C ARG A 79 -13.08 20.54 -7.35
N GLN A 80 -13.38 19.26 -7.48
CA GLN A 80 -14.20 18.69 -8.55
C GLN A 80 -15.23 17.74 -7.95
N GLU A 81 -16.45 17.72 -8.50
CA GLU A 81 -17.56 16.91 -8.01
C GLU A 81 -18.12 16.04 -9.15
N PHE A 82 -18.38 14.78 -8.86
CA PHE A 82 -18.88 13.78 -9.81
C PHE A 82 -20.05 13.03 -9.19
N ALA A 83 -21.15 12.83 -9.92
CA ALA A 83 -22.32 12.12 -9.43
C ALA A 83 -22.46 10.74 -10.10
N GLY A 84 -23.09 9.77 -9.42
CA GLY A 84 -23.36 8.45 -9.99
C GLY A 84 -22.10 7.60 -10.22
N VAL A 85 -21.10 7.75 -9.36
CA VAL A 85 -19.81 7.06 -9.45
C VAL A 85 -19.86 5.77 -8.64
N GLY A 86 -19.69 4.63 -9.31
CA GLY A 86 -19.66 3.31 -8.66
C GLY A 86 -18.25 2.83 -8.31
N ARG A 87 -17.22 3.45 -8.89
CA ARG A 87 -15.80 3.09 -8.68
C ARG A 87 -14.92 4.33 -8.66
N VAL A 88 -14.00 4.38 -7.71
CA VAL A 88 -12.98 5.42 -7.61
C VAL A 88 -11.61 4.75 -7.61
N VAL A 89 -10.73 5.21 -8.48
CA VAL A 89 -9.35 4.75 -8.59
C VAL A 89 -8.42 5.92 -8.31
N ILE A 90 -7.55 5.79 -7.32
CA ILE A 90 -6.58 6.81 -6.93
C ILE A 90 -5.18 6.24 -7.12
N LYS A 91 -4.33 6.97 -7.86
CA LYS A 91 -2.91 6.68 -8.02
C LYS A 91 -2.11 7.89 -7.56
N SER A 92 -1.41 7.77 -6.44
CA SER A 92 -0.51 8.79 -5.91
C SER A 92 0.94 8.32 -5.96
N VAL A 93 1.85 9.23 -6.25
CA VAL A 93 3.30 8.99 -6.11
C VAL A 93 3.81 9.56 -4.79
N SER A 94 3.45 10.80 -4.45
CA SER A 94 3.86 11.46 -3.21
C SER A 94 2.78 12.41 -2.69
N GLY A 95 2.80 12.65 -1.37
CA GLY A 95 1.74 13.37 -0.65
C GLY A 95 0.75 12.42 0.02
N ASP A 96 0.12 12.90 1.08
CA ASP A 96 -0.78 12.08 1.88
C ASP A 96 -2.14 11.96 1.17
N VAL A 97 -2.79 10.80 1.31
CA VAL A 97 -4.08 10.54 0.69
C VAL A 97 -5.12 10.26 1.76
N GLU A 98 -6.05 11.19 1.91
CA GLU A 98 -7.23 11.04 2.76
C GLU A 98 -8.45 10.67 1.90
N VAL A 99 -9.10 9.57 2.23
CA VAL A 99 -10.39 9.17 1.65
C VAL A 99 -11.44 9.06 2.74
N GLY A 100 -12.60 9.67 2.53
CA GLY A 100 -13.71 9.64 3.49
C GLY A 100 -15.07 9.46 2.83
N ASP A 101 -16.11 9.26 3.64
CA ASP A 101 -17.49 9.30 3.15
C ASP A 101 -17.89 10.73 2.75
N SER A 102 -18.55 10.86 1.61
CA SER A 102 -19.15 12.13 1.17
C SER A 102 -20.54 12.36 1.80
N GLY A 103 -21.18 11.32 2.35
CA GLY A 103 -22.54 11.38 2.91
C GLY A 103 -23.64 11.56 1.85
N GLU A 104 -23.27 11.60 0.57
CA GLU A 104 -24.13 11.82 -0.59
C GLU A 104 -23.70 10.88 -1.72
N ASP A 105 -24.54 10.69 -2.74
CA ASP A 105 -24.17 9.88 -3.93
C ASP A 105 -23.29 10.69 -4.92
N LYS A 106 -22.19 11.25 -4.40
CA LYS A 106 -21.22 12.03 -5.16
C LYS A 106 -19.79 11.80 -4.67
N VAL A 107 -18.85 11.93 -5.59
CA VAL A 107 -17.41 11.95 -5.33
C VAL A 107 -16.93 13.38 -5.37
N VAL A 108 -16.21 13.82 -4.34
CA VAL A 108 -15.58 15.14 -4.25
C VAL A 108 -14.08 14.95 -4.18
N VAL A 109 -13.33 15.55 -5.11
CA VAL A 109 -11.86 15.51 -5.11
C VAL A 109 -11.32 16.89 -4.81
N GLU A 110 -10.61 17.03 -3.70
CA GLU A 110 -9.87 18.22 -3.28
C GLU A 110 -8.37 17.93 -3.37
N SER A 111 -7.64 18.81 -4.05
CA SER A 111 -6.17 18.72 -4.20
C SER A 111 -5.57 20.04 -3.77
N SER A 112 -4.54 19.98 -2.95
CA SER A 112 -3.76 21.16 -2.55
C SER A 112 -2.93 21.73 -3.70
N GLU A 113 -2.62 20.92 -4.73
CA GLU A 113 -1.71 21.29 -5.81
C GLU A 113 -2.21 21.01 -7.22
N ALA A 114 -1.61 21.77 -8.14
CA ALA A 114 -1.69 21.69 -9.59
C ALA A 114 -1.35 20.32 -10.22
N ALA A 115 -0.75 19.40 -9.46
CA ALA A 115 -0.20 18.13 -9.96
C ALA A 115 -1.18 16.95 -9.93
N ALA A 116 -2.41 17.16 -9.45
CA ALA A 116 -3.46 16.16 -9.49
C ALA A 116 -4.33 16.30 -10.75
N ARG A 117 -4.63 15.17 -11.39
CA ARG A 117 -5.59 15.05 -12.49
C ARG A 117 -6.74 14.17 -12.07
N VAL A 118 -7.94 14.58 -12.47
CA VAL A 118 -9.15 13.79 -12.27
C VAL A 118 -9.80 13.57 -13.63
N GLN A 119 -10.19 12.33 -13.92
CA GLN A 119 -10.91 11.93 -15.13
C GLN A 119 -12.11 11.11 -14.72
N GLU A 120 -13.25 11.31 -15.38
CA GLU A 120 -14.45 10.51 -15.18
C GLU A 120 -14.82 9.84 -16.51
N GLU A 121 -14.99 8.53 -16.48
CA GLU A 121 -15.40 7.74 -17.63
C GLU A 121 -16.36 6.63 -17.19
N GLY A 122 -17.63 6.74 -17.60
CA GLY A 122 -18.61 5.66 -17.43
C GLY A 122 -18.94 5.31 -15.97
N GLY A 123 -18.94 6.29 -15.06
CA GLY A 123 -19.20 6.06 -13.64
C GLY A 123 -17.97 5.58 -12.85
N GLU A 124 -16.78 5.68 -13.44
CA GLU A 124 -15.50 5.54 -12.76
C GLU A 124 -14.79 6.89 -12.69
N VAL A 125 -14.30 7.27 -11.50
CA VAL A 125 -13.43 8.45 -11.31
C VAL A 125 -11.99 7.99 -11.08
N MET A 126 -11.09 8.43 -11.95
CA MET A 126 -9.66 8.18 -11.88
C MET A 126 -8.92 9.45 -11.43
N VAL A 127 -8.31 9.40 -10.25
CA VAL A 127 -7.45 10.46 -9.70
C VAL A 127 -5.99 10.04 -9.84
N LYS A 128 -5.16 10.89 -10.45
CA LYS A 128 -3.71 10.69 -10.56
C LYS A 128 -3.00 11.91 -9.98
N ALA A 129 -2.23 11.73 -8.91
CA ALA A 129 -1.38 12.77 -8.34
C ALA A 129 0.08 12.35 -8.35
N VAL A 130 0.95 13.32 -8.67
CA VAL A 130 2.40 13.13 -8.60
C VAL A 130 2.93 13.66 -7.27
N SER A 131 2.42 14.82 -6.84
CA SER A 131 2.76 15.50 -5.58
C SER A 131 1.54 16.17 -4.97
N GLY A 132 1.64 16.44 -3.67
CA GLY A 132 0.67 17.18 -2.89
C GLY A 132 -0.41 16.29 -2.28
N ASP A 133 -1.00 16.79 -1.19
CA ASP A 133 -1.99 16.04 -0.44
C ASP A 133 -3.32 15.98 -1.20
N LEU A 134 -3.91 14.78 -1.21
CA LEU A 134 -5.18 14.48 -1.82
C LEU A 134 -6.23 14.20 -0.76
N LYS A 135 -7.37 14.89 -0.87
CA LYS A 135 -8.57 14.57 -0.12
C LYS A 135 -9.70 14.18 -1.06
N VAL A 136 -10.19 12.96 -0.92
CA VAL A 136 -11.25 12.41 -1.77
C VAL A 136 -12.42 11.96 -0.90
N LEU A 137 -13.58 12.57 -1.08
CA LEU A 137 -14.82 12.10 -0.46
C LEU A 137 -15.57 11.25 -1.46
N VAL A 138 -16.00 10.05 -1.07
CA VAL A 138 -16.71 9.10 -1.94
C VAL A 138 -17.97 8.61 -1.26
N PRO A 139 -19.00 8.15 -2.01
CA PRO A 139 -20.14 7.50 -1.37
C PRO A 139 -19.69 6.27 -0.59
N SER A 140 -20.14 6.10 0.65
CA SER A 140 -19.74 4.99 1.53
C SER A 140 -19.78 3.59 0.89
N GLY A 141 -20.74 3.32 0.00
CA GLY A 141 -20.87 2.02 -0.70
C GLY A 141 -19.99 1.84 -1.94
N CYS A 142 -19.19 2.84 -2.32
CA CYS A 142 -18.38 2.83 -3.54
C CYS A 142 -17.24 1.80 -3.48
N ARG A 143 -16.84 1.29 -4.65
CA ARG A 143 -15.59 0.53 -4.77
C ARG A 143 -14.40 1.49 -4.86
N LEU A 144 -13.45 1.37 -3.94
CA LEU A 144 -12.23 2.16 -3.91
C LEU A 144 -11.02 1.30 -4.29
N GLU A 145 -10.21 1.79 -5.23
CA GLU A 145 -8.89 1.23 -5.53
C GLU A 145 -7.82 2.30 -5.38
N LEU A 146 -6.93 2.15 -4.40
CA LEU A 146 -5.90 3.13 -4.08
C LEU A 146 -4.52 2.51 -4.25
N ALA A 147 -3.68 3.17 -5.03
CA ALA A 147 -2.25 2.87 -5.14
C ALA A 147 -1.43 4.10 -4.73
N SER A 148 -0.58 3.95 -3.72
CA SER A 148 0.36 4.97 -3.26
C SER A 148 1.80 4.43 -3.30
N VAL A 149 2.76 5.29 -3.66
CA VAL A 149 4.19 4.95 -3.60
C VAL A 149 4.82 5.49 -2.32
N THR A 150 4.57 6.77 -2.01
CA THR A 150 5.03 7.43 -0.79
C THR A 150 3.92 8.30 -0.22
N GLY A 151 3.91 8.48 1.10
CA GLY A 151 2.90 9.25 1.83
C GLY A 151 1.90 8.36 2.54
N ASP A 152 1.32 8.89 3.61
CA ASP A 152 0.41 8.14 4.47
C ASP A 152 -0.97 8.07 3.83
N VAL A 153 -1.67 6.97 4.08
CA VAL A 153 -3.01 6.74 3.52
C VAL A 153 -4.00 6.57 4.64
N LEU A 154 -4.99 7.46 4.68
CA LEU A 154 -6.12 7.39 5.58
C LEU A 154 -7.39 7.08 4.78
N VAL A 155 -8.12 6.03 5.15
CA VAL A 155 -9.45 5.74 4.60
C VAL A 155 -10.44 5.61 5.73
N ALA A 156 -11.51 6.38 5.69
CA ALA A 156 -12.53 6.42 6.74
C ALA A 156 -13.96 6.23 6.21
N ASP A 157 -14.81 5.59 7.02
CA ASP A 157 -16.27 5.55 6.87
C ASP A 157 -16.80 4.91 5.57
N LEU A 158 -16.07 3.93 5.02
CA LEU A 158 -16.47 3.23 3.81
C LEU A 158 -17.04 1.84 4.12
N SER A 159 -18.15 1.48 3.47
CA SER A 159 -18.79 0.15 3.57
C SER A 159 -18.62 -0.70 2.30
N GLY A 160 -18.12 -0.10 1.21
CA GLY A 160 -17.87 -0.76 -0.06
C GLY A 160 -16.62 -1.65 -0.09
N HIS A 161 -16.16 -2.00 -1.29
CA HIS A 161 -14.94 -2.80 -1.48
C HIS A 161 -13.72 -1.87 -1.56
N VAL A 162 -12.76 -2.04 -0.64
CA VAL A 162 -11.53 -1.25 -0.58
C VAL A 162 -10.33 -2.13 -0.96
N MET A 163 -9.64 -1.77 -2.04
CA MET A 163 -8.35 -2.37 -2.41
C MET A 163 -7.26 -1.31 -2.32
N LEU A 164 -6.34 -1.48 -1.37
CA LEU A 164 -5.24 -0.55 -1.11
C LEU A 164 -3.89 -1.21 -1.39
N ARG A 165 -3.03 -0.50 -2.11
CA ARG A 165 -1.66 -0.90 -2.40
C ARG A 165 -0.71 0.25 -2.07
N ALA A 166 0.18 0.04 -1.12
CA ALA A 166 1.18 1.02 -0.72
C ALA A 166 2.59 0.44 -0.86
N VAL A 167 3.59 1.31 -1.04
CA VAL A 167 5.01 0.90 -1.04
C VAL A 167 5.69 1.36 0.25
N SER A 168 5.55 2.65 0.56
CA SER A 168 6.10 3.28 1.75
C SER A 168 5.09 4.29 2.29
N GLY A 169 4.93 4.32 3.61
CA GLY A 169 3.95 5.16 4.31
C GLY A 169 2.98 4.30 5.11
N ASP A 170 2.43 4.90 6.16
CA ASP A 170 1.54 4.20 7.07
C ASP A 170 0.11 4.18 6.49
N VAL A 171 -0.61 3.09 6.76
CA VAL A 171 -1.98 2.89 6.27
C VAL A 171 -2.92 2.84 7.45
N THR A 172 -3.84 3.78 7.53
CA THR A 172 -4.88 3.82 8.55
C THR A 172 -6.26 3.63 7.92
N LEU A 173 -6.97 2.58 8.35
CA LEU A 173 -8.36 2.31 7.97
C LEU A 173 -9.27 2.54 9.19
N LEU A 174 -10.21 3.47 9.10
CA LEU A 174 -11.14 3.82 10.18
C LEU A 174 -12.58 3.45 9.79
N ARG A 175 -13.24 2.58 10.56
CA ARG A 175 -14.65 2.19 10.33
C ARG A 175 -14.90 1.76 8.88
N VAL A 176 -14.03 0.88 8.38
CA VAL A 176 -14.12 0.33 7.03
C VAL A 176 -14.79 -1.04 7.07
N GLY A 177 -15.92 -1.17 6.37
CA GLY A 177 -16.68 -2.41 6.23
C GLY A 177 -16.47 -3.10 4.89
N GLY A 178 -17.28 -4.12 4.62
CA GLY A 178 -17.31 -4.79 3.32
C GLY A 178 -16.09 -5.70 3.08
N ARG A 179 -15.52 -5.65 1.87
CA ARG A 179 -14.32 -6.41 1.54
C ARG A 179 -13.10 -5.48 1.60
N ILE A 180 -12.04 -5.90 2.27
CA ILE A 180 -10.78 -5.15 2.34
C ILE A 180 -9.61 -5.98 1.80
N GLU A 181 -8.82 -5.38 0.92
CA GLU A 181 -7.59 -5.97 0.38
C GLU A 181 -6.46 -4.95 0.48
N VAL A 182 -5.65 -5.05 1.53
CA VAL A 182 -4.52 -4.14 1.80
C VAL A 182 -3.21 -4.88 1.52
N ASN A 183 -2.35 -4.29 0.69
CA ASN A 183 -1.01 -4.78 0.45
C ASN A 183 0.00 -3.62 0.59
N THR A 184 0.91 -3.71 1.55
CA THR A 184 2.00 -2.74 1.69
C THR A 184 3.36 -3.44 1.67
N ALA A 185 4.40 -2.74 1.21
CA ALA A 185 5.78 -3.22 1.31
C ALA A 185 6.45 -2.76 2.60
N SER A 186 6.28 -1.49 2.98
CA SER A 186 6.86 -0.89 4.17
C SER A 186 5.91 0.13 4.77
N GLY A 187 5.79 0.11 6.10
CA GLY A 187 4.91 1.00 6.85
C GLY A 187 3.95 0.21 7.73
N ASP A 188 3.49 0.86 8.79
CA ASP A 188 2.58 0.26 9.75
C ASP A 188 1.14 0.31 9.23
N VAL A 189 0.35 -0.69 9.60
CA VAL A 189 -1.06 -0.76 9.18
C VAL A 189 -1.94 -0.75 10.42
N VAL A 190 -2.74 0.30 10.56
CA VAL A 190 -3.73 0.43 11.61
C VAL A 190 -5.11 0.24 11.01
N ILE A 191 -5.89 -0.67 11.58
CA ILE A 191 -7.28 -0.90 11.19
C ILE A 191 -8.14 -0.76 12.43
N GLU A 192 -8.82 0.37 12.55
CA GLU A 192 -9.79 0.62 13.60
C GLU A 192 -11.19 0.21 13.13
N SER A 193 -11.86 -0.60 13.95
CA SER A 193 -13.26 -1.00 13.75
C SER A 193 -13.51 -1.88 12.52
N ALA A 194 -12.85 -3.05 12.46
CA ALA A 194 -13.00 -4.02 11.36
C ALA A 194 -14.23 -4.95 11.48
N GLY A 195 -15.24 -4.63 12.31
CA GLY A 195 -16.27 -5.58 12.76
C GLY A 195 -17.15 -6.16 11.65
N GLY A 196 -17.24 -5.48 10.49
CA GLY A 196 -17.94 -5.93 9.29
C GLY A 196 -17.04 -6.31 8.10
N ALA A 197 -15.72 -6.26 8.26
CA ALA A 197 -14.77 -6.44 7.17
C ALA A 197 -14.42 -7.91 6.92
N ALA A 198 -14.27 -8.29 5.65
CA ALA A 198 -13.71 -9.56 5.21
C ALA A 198 -12.58 -9.32 4.21
N GLY A 199 -11.56 -10.17 4.19
CA GLY A 199 -10.52 -10.10 3.17
C GLY A 199 -9.12 -10.34 3.72
N ALA A 200 -8.16 -9.56 3.24
CA ALA A 200 -6.75 -9.79 3.52
C ALA A 200 -5.94 -8.51 3.66
N VAL A 201 -5.08 -8.49 4.68
CA VAL A 201 -4.11 -7.43 4.97
C VAL A 201 -2.73 -8.07 4.94
N ARG A 202 -1.85 -7.59 4.06
CA ARG A 202 -0.52 -8.15 3.86
C ARG A 202 0.52 -7.05 3.87
N THR A 203 1.50 -7.15 4.76
CA THR A 203 2.68 -6.29 4.78
C THR A 203 3.97 -7.12 4.69
N VAL A 204 5.02 -6.56 4.10
CA VAL A 204 6.35 -7.18 4.10
C VAL A 204 7.13 -6.74 5.34
N SER A 205 7.15 -5.45 5.62
CA SER A 205 7.81 -4.89 6.79
C SER A 205 6.92 -3.83 7.45
N GLY A 206 6.66 -3.98 8.73
CA GLY A 206 5.79 -3.09 9.50
C GLY A 206 4.89 -3.87 10.45
N ASP A 207 4.45 -3.16 11.47
CA ASP A 207 3.55 -3.68 12.48
C ASP A 207 2.09 -3.52 12.01
N VAL A 208 1.21 -4.39 12.49
CA VAL A 208 -0.22 -4.33 12.18
C VAL A 208 -1.03 -4.26 13.45
N GLU A 209 -1.79 -3.18 13.61
CA GLU A 209 -2.74 -3.02 14.71
C GLU A 209 -4.16 -3.25 14.18
N LEU A 210 -4.86 -4.22 14.75
CA LEU A 210 -6.22 -4.57 14.39
C LEU A 210 -7.18 -4.35 15.57
N GLY A 211 -8.00 -3.32 15.47
CA GLY A 211 -9.11 -3.04 16.37
C GLY A 211 -10.40 -3.72 15.92
N LEU A 212 -10.96 -4.58 16.76
CA LEU A 212 -12.23 -5.26 16.54
C LEU A 212 -13.35 -4.60 17.36
N GLU A 213 -14.51 -4.41 16.74
CA GLU A 213 -15.69 -3.84 17.41
C GLU A 213 -16.38 -4.88 18.32
N PRO A 214 -16.95 -4.46 19.46
CA PRO A 214 -17.85 -5.29 20.23
C PRO A 214 -19.00 -5.84 19.39
N GLY A 215 -19.18 -7.16 19.39
CA GLY A 215 -20.26 -7.81 18.62
C GLY A 215 -19.92 -8.10 17.16
N ALA A 216 -18.67 -7.90 16.73
CA ALA A 216 -18.20 -8.30 15.41
C ALA A 216 -18.44 -9.80 15.13
N ASP A 217 -18.74 -10.11 13.87
CA ASP A 217 -18.92 -11.49 13.37
C ASP A 217 -17.83 -11.82 12.36
N VAL A 218 -16.65 -12.18 12.88
CA VAL A 218 -15.42 -12.34 12.12
C VAL A 218 -14.53 -13.45 12.68
N LEU A 219 -13.93 -14.21 11.76
CA LEU A 219 -12.84 -15.13 12.00
C LEU A 219 -11.55 -14.46 11.54
N VAL A 220 -10.70 -14.09 12.50
CA VAL A 220 -9.39 -13.48 12.23
C VAL A 220 -8.33 -14.57 12.22
N HIS A 221 -7.49 -14.57 11.19
CA HIS A 221 -6.28 -15.38 11.11
C HIS A 221 -5.08 -14.46 10.89
N ALA A 222 -4.35 -14.20 11.96
CA ALA A 222 -3.16 -13.38 11.97
C ALA A 222 -1.89 -14.24 11.97
N ARG A 223 -0.90 -13.85 11.17
CA ARG A 223 0.40 -14.52 11.07
C ARG A 223 1.54 -13.53 10.92
N SER A 224 2.49 -13.57 11.83
CA SER A 224 3.79 -12.90 11.69
C SER A 224 4.85 -13.89 11.19
N GLY A 225 5.89 -13.36 10.55
CA GLY A 225 7.04 -14.12 10.08
C GLY A 225 8.07 -14.38 11.18
N GLU A 226 9.33 -14.58 10.76
CA GLU A 226 10.42 -15.00 11.66
C GLU A 226 10.84 -13.91 12.66
N PHE A 227 10.57 -12.64 12.35
CA PHE A 227 10.98 -11.47 13.14
C PHE A 227 9.77 -10.68 13.62
N GLY A 228 8.93 -11.31 14.45
CA GLY A 228 7.76 -10.66 15.01
C GLY A 228 6.94 -11.58 15.90
N SER A 229 5.90 -11.01 16.49
CA SER A 229 4.97 -11.75 17.35
C SER A 229 3.53 -11.38 17.06
N VAL A 230 2.59 -12.20 17.51
CA VAL A 230 1.16 -11.92 17.40
C VAL A 230 0.55 -11.80 18.79
N GLY A 231 0.23 -10.57 19.18
CA GLY A 231 -0.47 -10.22 20.41
C GLY A 231 -1.98 -10.30 20.25
N LEU A 232 -2.66 -10.63 21.35
CA LEU A 232 -4.11 -10.69 21.44
C LEU A 232 -4.55 -10.13 22.79
N ALA A 233 -5.27 -9.00 22.76
CA ALA A 233 -5.75 -8.26 23.92
C ALA A 233 -7.24 -7.91 23.75
N LEU A 234 -8.11 -8.92 23.78
CA LEU A 234 -9.57 -8.76 23.73
C LEU A 234 -10.20 -8.98 25.12
N LYS A 235 -11.07 -8.08 25.58
CA LYS A 235 -11.85 -8.21 26.82
C LYS A 235 -13.28 -8.69 26.56
N MET A 236 -13.77 -8.55 25.33
CA MET A 236 -15.07 -9.05 24.87
C MET A 236 -15.10 -10.59 24.62
N PRO A 237 -16.29 -11.22 24.54
CA PRO A 237 -16.42 -12.65 24.28
C PRO A 237 -15.82 -13.07 22.92
N HIS A 238 -14.87 -14.00 22.94
CA HIS A 238 -14.19 -14.53 21.76
C HIS A 238 -13.79 -15.99 21.97
N GLU A 239 -13.65 -16.74 20.88
CA GLU A 239 -13.16 -18.12 20.87
C GLU A 239 -11.80 -18.18 20.18
N VAL A 240 -10.74 -18.48 20.93
CA VAL A 240 -9.41 -18.69 20.36
C VAL A 240 -9.32 -20.12 19.84
N LEU A 241 -9.17 -20.26 18.52
CA LEU A 241 -9.06 -21.54 17.83
C LEU A 241 -7.61 -22.02 17.73
N GLU A 242 -6.67 -21.07 17.59
CA GLU A 242 -5.24 -21.36 17.50
C GLU A 242 -4.45 -20.16 18.05
N LYS A 243 -3.38 -20.42 18.81
CA LYS A 243 -2.49 -19.38 19.33
C LYS A 243 -1.07 -19.92 19.51
N SER A 244 -0.12 -19.25 18.89
CA SER A 244 1.32 -19.38 19.11
C SER A 244 1.95 -17.98 19.10
N GLU A 245 3.27 -17.89 19.27
CA GLU A 245 3.97 -16.60 19.16
C GLU A 245 3.86 -15.99 17.76
N ALA A 246 3.82 -16.81 16.71
CA ALA A 246 3.84 -16.34 15.32
C ALA A 246 2.46 -16.30 14.64
N GLN A 247 1.41 -16.84 15.27
CA GLN A 247 0.06 -16.83 14.69
C GLN A 247 -1.04 -16.91 15.73
N VAL A 248 -2.16 -16.27 15.42
CA VAL A 248 -3.40 -16.33 16.20
C VAL A 248 -4.57 -16.53 15.25
N LYS A 249 -5.45 -17.45 15.60
CA LYS A 249 -6.75 -17.62 14.98
C LYS A 249 -7.83 -17.43 16.04
N VAL A 250 -8.59 -16.36 15.91
CA VAL A 250 -9.64 -16.00 16.87
C VAL A 250 -10.95 -15.78 16.15
N LYS A 251 -12.03 -16.29 16.74
CA LYS A 251 -13.40 -16.19 16.21
C LYS A 251 -14.23 -15.34 17.14
N LEU A 252 -14.93 -14.38 16.57
CA LEU A 252 -15.93 -13.54 17.22
C LEU A 252 -17.28 -13.78 16.56
N GLY A 253 -18.36 -13.80 17.35
CA GLY A 253 -19.70 -14.12 16.85
C GLY A 253 -19.77 -15.53 16.21
N ALA A 254 -20.37 -15.61 15.03
CA ALA A 254 -20.45 -16.85 14.25
C ALA A 254 -19.17 -17.13 13.44
N GLY A 255 -18.31 -16.12 13.25
CA GLY A 255 -17.15 -16.18 12.38
C GLY A 255 -17.51 -16.21 10.89
N SER A 256 -18.61 -15.57 10.47
CA SER A 256 -19.10 -15.68 9.09
C SER A 256 -18.20 -14.97 8.05
N ARG A 257 -17.37 -14.02 8.50
CA ARG A 257 -16.41 -13.27 7.68
C ARG A 257 -14.99 -13.71 8.01
N LEU A 258 -14.16 -13.99 7.00
CA LEU A 258 -12.74 -14.29 7.21
C LEU A 258 -11.91 -13.03 6.97
N LEU A 259 -11.07 -12.69 7.94
CA LEU A 259 -10.05 -11.66 7.80
C LEU A 259 -8.66 -12.28 8.01
N GLU A 260 -7.86 -12.31 6.96
CA GLU A 260 -6.47 -12.75 7.01
C GLU A 260 -5.55 -11.55 7.21
N VAL A 261 -4.68 -11.61 8.22
CA VAL A 261 -3.66 -10.58 8.46
C VAL A 261 -2.30 -11.26 8.44
N SER A 262 -1.38 -10.77 7.63
CA SER A 262 -0.03 -11.32 7.60
C SER A 262 1.04 -10.26 7.43
N THR A 263 2.07 -10.33 8.27
CA THR A 263 3.33 -9.60 8.10
C THR A 263 4.48 -10.58 7.95
N ARG A 264 5.52 -10.22 7.18
CA ARG A 264 6.74 -11.02 7.11
C ARG A 264 7.76 -10.60 8.19
N SER A 265 7.83 -9.32 8.51
CA SER A 265 8.72 -8.74 9.52
C SER A 265 7.98 -7.63 10.25
N GLY A 266 7.70 -7.83 11.54
CA GLY A 266 6.84 -6.95 12.33
C GLY A 266 5.87 -7.73 13.21
N SER A 267 5.28 -7.07 14.20
CA SER A 267 4.32 -7.65 15.13
C SER A 267 2.90 -7.36 14.69
N ILE A 268 1.97 -8.22 15.09
CA ILE A 268 0.54 -8.00 14.88
C ILE A 268 -0.10 -7.91 16.27
N GLU A 269 -0.75 -6.80 16.57
CA GLU A 269 -1.52 -6.61 17.79
C GLU A 269 -3.02 -6.62 17.46
N ILE A 270 -3.76 -7.52 18.10
CA ILE A 270 -5.22 -7.60 17.95
C ILE A 270 -5.86 -7.13 19.25
N GLY A 271 -6.62 -6.04 19.17
CA GLY A 271 -7.25 -5.39 20.31
C GLY A 271 -8.71 -5.01 20.05
N GLU A 272 -9.29 -4.33 21.04
CA GLU A 272 -10.61 -3.72 20.92
C GLU A 272 -10.45 -2.35 20.25
N ALA A 273 -11.37 -2.01 19.33
CA ALA A 273 -11.45 -0.65 18.83
C ALA A 273 -11.91 0.28 19.97
N GLU A 274 -11.26 1.44 20.14
CA GLU A 274 -11.76 2.47 21.06
C GLU A 274 -13.03 3.10 20.47
N GLU A 275 -14.11 3.13 21.25
CA GLU A 275 -15.33 3.86 20.92
C GLU A 275 -15.06 5.36 21.11
N ARG A 276 -14.88 6.12 20.02
CA ARG A 276 -14.72 7.59 20.03
C ARG A 276 -15.98 8.30 19.59
#